data_AF-A0AAE7M8J6-F1
#
_entry.id   AF-A0AAE7M8J6-F1
#
_cell.length_a   1.000
_cell.length_b   1.000
_cell.length_c   1.000
_cell.angle_alpha   90.00
_cell.angle_beta   90.00
_cell.angle_gamma   90.00
#
_symmetry.space_group_name_H-M   'P 1'
#
loop_
_entity.id
_entity.type
_entity.pdbx_description
1 polymer ?
#
loop_
_entity_poly.entity_id
_entity_poly.type
_entity_poly.pdbx_seq_one_letter_code
_entity_poly.pdbx_strand_id
1 'polypeptide(L)'
;MSSNLLNVSITGDIWWGGFTAALTITNTSGNQLERWSTSFESAHVIDGSPWGADLERESLADGRFRYTLTGADWGQSLAPGASVTVGFNGHQGVPLGDRGELTAALLTGADTPEASPVEAHASTEAPESAKPHDDTPHTMDHSHGSQNGYELITAFGASNGSMHTTHEELRDGRTPITTEALVAYNHLRTFMGLETVDLETVGRWAFAHQLTNNSQAWGDELKGVGLWYAMQGSKVGWIADQHYAPELIASLQRTARLGRADEVIALARNVDQDGFIEHLEANNGIDAFINTLKMEPHFGGWMHDRAHGWLPIPGGAIAHDINHLTILSHDQTQAFMNDTFDWPQWPALEVEAAVVIDYFQSMVSLGDPLGSDVDWLATREDATVPDATSTDPITGTTTPLAVAIDGDIWWGGFTAEITLTNTGSEALDDWSLSFISPHRIANEAWGATVSREALGDGEYRYVLTGDAWGSSIGSQQSLTVGFNGLQGMDLGVSGALSLDTLMVGDSLLTLT
;
A
#
# COMPACT_ATOMS: atom_id res chain seq x y z
N MET A 1 -9.80 -39.43 34.09
CA MET A 1 -9.71 -37.96 33.96
C MET A 1 -8.99 -37.71 32.66
N SER A 2 -9.66 -37.12 31.65
CA SER A 2 -8.96 -36.71 30.43
C SER A 2 -7.94 -35.67 30.82
N SER A 3 -6.66 -36.00 30.76
CA SER A 3 -5.61 -35.00 30.86
C SER A 3 -5.66 -34.19 29.57
N ASN A 4 -5.98 -32.89 29.66
CA ASN A 4 -5.76 -31.97 28.56
C ASN A 4 -4.29 -32.08 28.16
N LEU A 5 -4.05 -32.49 26.92
CA LEU A 5 -2.72 -32.70 26.35
C LEU A 5 -2.02 -31.37 26.03
N LEU A 6 -2.78 -30.28 26.07
CA LEU A 6 -2.36 -28.92 25.79
C LEU A 6 -2.83 -27.98 26.91
N ASN A 7 -1.97 -27.04 27.28
CA ASN A 7 -2.35 -25.84 28.02
C ASN A 7 -2.21 -24.64 27.07
N VAL A 8 -3.23 -23.78 27.00
CA VAL A 8 -3.27 -22.62 26.09
C VAL A 8 -3.45 -21.34 26.89
N SER A 9 -2.54 -20.39 26.73
CA SER A 9 -2.69 -19.03 27.25
C SER A 9 -2.79 -18.02 26.12
N ILE A 10 -3.74 -17.08 26.23
CA ILE A 10 -3.93 -16.00 25.27
C ILE A 10 -3.50 -14.68 25.91
N THR A 11 -2.66 -13.96 25.19
CA THR A 11 -2.33 -12.55 25.43
C THR A 11 -2.43 -11.80 24.12
N GLY A 12 -2.29 -10.48 24.14
CA GLY A 12 -2.24 -9.69 22.92
C GLY A 12 -2.54 -8.23 23.19
N ASP A 13 -2.79 -7.51 22.12
CA ASP A 13 -3.03 -6.07 22.16
C ASP A 13 -4.28 -5.74 21.34
N ILE A 14 -5.11 -4.87 21.90
CA ILE A 14 -6.26 -4.24 21.27
C ILE A 14 -5.75 -2.95 20.64
N TRP A 15 -6.21 -2.67 19.43
CA TRP A 15 -5.95 -1.43 18.70
C TRP A 15 -7.23 -0.97 17.99
N TRP A 16 -7.22 0.19 17.36
CA TRP A 16 -8.44 0.82 16.84
C TRP A 16 -9.15 -0.06 15.79
N GLY A 17 -10.33 -0.58 16.13
CA GLY A 17 -11.13 -1.46 15.26
C GLY A 17 -10.75 -2.95 15.27
N GLY A 18 -9.60 -3.32 15.86
CA GLY A 18 -9.12 -4.70 15.85
C GLY A 18 -8.22 -5.08 17.02
N PHE A 19 -7.54 -6.20 16.89
CA PHE A 19 -6.62 -6.73 17.90
C PHE A 19 -5.62 -7.72 17.27
N THR A 20 -4.52 -7.92 17.97
CA THR A 20 -3.52 -8.95 17.69
C THR A 20 -3.52 -9.93 18.86
N ALA A 21 -3.72 -11.23 18.59
CA ALA A 21 -3.73 -12.28 19.59
C ALA A 21 -2.48 -13.17 19.49
N ALA A 22 -1.85 -13.45 20.62
CA ALA A 22 -0.77 -14.42 20.77
C ALA A 22 -1.25 -15.58 21.64
N LEU A 23 -1.24 -16.78 21.08
CA LEU A 23 -1.65 -18.02 21.74
C LEU A 23 -0.39 -18.83 22.04
N THR A 24 -0.08 -19.01 23.31
CA THR A 24 1.00 -19.90 23.74
C THR A 24 0.42 -21.27 24.07
N ILE A 25 0.76 -22.25 23.25
CA ILE A 25 0.36 -23.66 23.38
C ILE A 25 1.51 -24.38 24.07
N THR A 26 1.22 -25.10 25.15
CA THR A 26 2.19 -25.90 25.90
C THR A 26 1.76 -27.37 25.89
N ASN A 27 2.64 -28.26 25.46
CA ASN A 27 2.39 -29.69 25.46
C ASN A 27 2.59 -30.24 26.87
N THR A 28 1.50 -30.53 27.55
CA THR A 28 1.48 -31.10 28.91
C THR A 28 1.48 -32.63 28.90
N SER A 29 1.51 -33.25 27.71
CA SER A 29 1.60 -34.70 27.55
C SER A 29 3.04 -35.21 27.65
N GLY A 30 3.19 -36.53 27.79
CA GLY A 30 4.50 -37.20 27.79
C GLY A 30 5.05 -37.53 26.40
N ASN A 31 4.34 -37.19 25.31
CA ASN A 31 4.69 -37.57 23.94
C ASN A 31 4.94 -36.34 23.07
N GLN A 32 5.74 -36.49 22.01
CA GLN A 32 5.85 -35.46 20.97
C GLN A 32 4.51 -35.34 20.23
N LEU A 33 4.06 -34.11 20.02
CA LEU A 33 2.91 -33.80 19.17
C LEU A 33 3.45 -33.33 17.82
N GLU A 34 3.05 -33.97 16.73
CA GLU A 34 3.50 -33.54 15.38
C GLU A 34 2.55 -32.53 14.74
N ARG A 35 1.33 -32.44 15.26
CA ARG A 35 0.31 -31.47 14.83
C ARG A 35 -0.72 -31.31 15.94
N TRP A 36 -0.59 -30.27 16.75
CA TRP A 36 -1.56 -29.96 17.79
C TRP A 36 -2.81 -29.30 17.21
N SER A 37 -3.94 -29.38 17.92
CA SER A 37 -5.16 -28.68 17.56
C SER A 37 -5.85 -28.14 18.81
N THR A 38 -6.41 -26.93 18.73
CA THR A 38 -7.21 -26.32 19.80
C THR A 38 -8.35 -25.51 19.19
N SER A 39 -9.47 -25.41 19.91
CA SER A 39 -10.63 -24.65 19.45
C SER A 39 -11.11 -23.67 20.50
N PHE A 40 -11.70 -22.56 20.06
CA PHE A 40 -12.37 -21.59 20.93
C PHE A 40 -13.52 -20.93 20.18
N GLU A 41 -14.45 -20.34 20.92
CA GLU A 41 -15.52 -19.53 20.36
C GLU A 41 -15.20 -18.06 20.54
N SER A 42 -15.58 -17.22 19.58
CA SER A 42 -15.41 -15.78 19.67
C SER A 42 -16.54 -15.05 18.94
N ALA A 43 -16.92 -13.88 19.45
CA ALA A 43 -17.77 -12.94 18.73
C ALA A 43 -16.99 -12.13 17.70
N HIS A 44 -15.66 -12.21 17.72
CA HIS A 44 -14.77 -11.49 16.82
C HIS A 44 -14.47 -12.30 15.56
N VAL A 45 -14.00 -11.59 14.54
CA VAL A 45 -13.65 -12.19 13.27
C VAL A 45 -12.13 -12.20 13.14
N ILE A 46 -11.57 -13.36 12.87
CA ILE A 46 -10.14 -13.51 12.60
C ILE A 46 -9.90 -13.15 11.13
N ASP A 47 -8.91 -12.30 10.89
CA ASP A 47 -8.54 -11.82 9.57
C ASP A 47 -7.35 -12.60 9.03
N GLY A 48 -7.43 -12.99 7.75
CA GLY A 48 -6.36 -13.72 7.07
C GLY A 48 -6.03 -15.08 7.71
N SER A 49 -4.78 -15.51 7.53
CA SER A 49 -4.26 -16.77 8.08
C SER A 49 -3.44 -16.53 9.35
N PRO A 50 -3.67 -17.30 10.42
CA PRO A 50 -2.82 -17.27 11.62
C PRO A 50 -1.37 -17.65 11.31
N TRP A 51 -0.41 -17.04 12.01
CA TRP A 51 0.99 -17.41 11.90
C TRP A 51 1.29 -18.65 12.74
N GLY A 52 1.84 -19.69 12.12
CA GLY A 52 2.19 -20.96 12.77
C GLY A 52 1.00 -21.91 13.01
N ALA A 53 -0.18 -21.61 12.46
CA ALA A 53 -1.35 -22.48 12.53
C ALA A 53 -2.29 -22.30 11.32
N ASP A 54 -2.89 -23.41 10.89
CA ASP A 54 -4.04 -23.40 9.99
C ASP A 54 -5.32 -23.05 10.76
N LEU A 55 -6.26 -22.37 10.09
CA LEU A 55 -7.54 -21.93 10.66
C LEU A 55 -8.74 -22.59 9.97
N GLU A 56 -9.61 -23.19 10.76
CA GLU A 56 -10.96 -23.54 10.35
C GLU A 56 -11.98 -22.69 11.12
N ARG A 57 -13.03 -22.23 10.42
CA ARG A 57 -14.10 -21.39 10.98
C ARG A 57 -15.47 -22.03 10.75
N GLU A 58 -16.25 -22.15 11.81
CA GLU A 58 -17.65 -22.58 11.79
C GLU A 58 -18.54 -21.45 12.35
N SER A 59 -19.60 -21.06 11.62
CA SER A 59 -20.58 -20.08 12.11
C SER A 59 -21.56 -20.74 13.09
N LEU A 60 -21.80 -20.10 14.23
CA LEU A 60 -22.73 -20.58 15.26
C LEU A 60 -24.09 -19.87 15.15
N ALA A 61 -25.14 -20.52 15.66
CA ALA A 61 -26.52 -20.02 15.56
C ALA A 61 -26.79 -18.72 16.33
N ASP A 62 -25.93 -18.36 17.27
CA ASP A 62 -25.99 -17.13 18.08
C ASP A 62 -25.22 -15.95 17.46
N GLY A 63 -24.68 -16.11 16.24
CA GLY A 63 -23.92 -15.09 15.53
C GLY A 63 -22.43 -15.04 15.88
N ARG A 64 -21.94 -15.93 16.75
CA ARG A 64 -20.50 -16.11 17.02
C ARG A 64 -19.87 -17.09 16.03
N PHE A 65 -18.54 -17.22 16.11
CA PHE A 65 -17.76 -18.20 15.35
C PHE A 65 -17.05 -19.17 16.29
N ARG A 66 -16.97 -20.44 15.89
CA ARG A 66 -16.02 -21.40 16.46
C ARG A 66 -14.81 -21.48 15.54
N TYR A 67 -13.65 -21.24 16.13
CA TYR A 67 -12.36 -21.35 15.46
C TYR A 67 -11.64 -22.60 15.93
N THR A 68 -11.08 -23.36 14.98
CA THR A 68 -10.17 -24.46 15.24
C THR A 68 -8.82 -24.11 14.65
N LEU A 69 -7.81 -23.98 15.51
CA LEU A 69 -6.43 -23.78 15.12
C LEU A 69 -5.69 -25.10 15.14
N THR A 70 -4.95 -25.38 14.08
CA THR A 70 -4.13 -26.57 13.98
C THR A 70 -2.69 -26.16 13.65
N GLY A 71 -1.72 -26.60 14.44
CA GLY A 71 -0.32 -26.20 14.25
C GLY A 71 0.18 -26.48 12.84
N ALA A 72 0.80 -25.48 12.22
CA ALA A 72 1.30 -25.52 10.85
C ALA A 72 2.73 -24.95 10.78
N ASP A 73 3.48 -25.31 9.75
CA ASP A 73 4.86 -24.87 9.53
C ASP A 73 5.76 -25.04 10.76
N TRP A 74 6.36 -23.94 11.23
CA TRP A 74 7.20 -23.90 12.43
C TRP A 74 6.42 -24.14 13.71
N GLY A 75 5.10 -23.93 13.69
CA GLY A 75 4.22 -24.08 14.83
C GLY A 75 3.75 -25.50 15.08
N GLN A 76 3.93 -26.46 14.16
CA GLN A 76 3.23 -27.75 14.21
C GLN A 76 3.72 -28.74 15.28
N SER A 77 5.04 -28.83 15.52
CA SER A 77 5.65 -29.89 16.33
C SER A 77 6.02 -29.40 17.74
N LEU A 78 5.56 -30.12 18.77
CA LEU A 78 5.79 -29.80 20.18
C LEU A 78 6.31 -31.00 20.95
N ALA A 79 7.55 -30.93 21.43
CA ALA A 79 8.10 -31.92 22.35
C ALA A 79 7.36 -31.91 23.72
N PRO A 80 7.44 -33.00 24.52
CA PRO A 80 6.88 -33.02 25.87
C PRO A 80 7.39 -31.85 26.73
N GLY A 81 6.48 -31.08 27.31
CA GLY A 81 6.79 -29.91 28.14
C GLY A 81 7.23 -28.65 27.38
N ALA A 82 7.34 -28.71 26.04
CA ALA A 82 7.67 -27.54 25.23
C ALA A 82 6.44 -26.65 24.99
N SER A 83 6.69 -25.39 24.65
CA SER A 83 5.67 -24.43 24.26
C SER A 83 5.98 -23.80 22.91
N VAL A 84 4.94 -23.42 22.16
CA VAL A 84 5.02 -22.57 20.98
C VAL A 84 4.02 -21.43 21.11
N THR A 85 4.38 -20.25 20.61
CA THR A 85 3.46 -19.11 20.56
C THR A 85 3.13 -18.85 19.11
N VAL A 86 1.87 -19.05 18.74
CA VAL A 86 1.28 -18.70 17.43
C VAL A 86 0.36 -17.50 17.61
N GLY A 87 -0.25 -16.99 16.55
CA GLY A 87 -1.18 -15.87 16.70
C GLY A 87 -1.87 -15.49 15.40
N PHE A 88 -2.70 -14.47 15.50
CA PHE A 88 -3.48 -13.94 14.40
C PHE A 88 -3.92 -12.50 14.69
N ASN A 89 -4.31 -11.79 13.65
CA ASN A 89 -5.03 -10.53 13.76
C ASN A 89 -6.53 -10.77 13.60
N GLY A 90 -7.34 -9.89 14.16
CA GLY A 90 -8.78 -9.93 13.97
C GLY A 90 -9.45 -8.59 14.21
N HIS A 91 -10.67 -8.45 13.72
CA HIS A 91 -11.49 -7.28 13.93
C HIS A 91 -12.54 -7.49 15.01
N GLN A 92 -12.88 -6.38 15.67
CA GLN A 92 -13.76 -6.36 16.82
C GLN A 92 -15.23 -6.58 16.41
N GLY A 93 -15.70 -7.83 16.41
CA GLY A 93 -17.14 -8.12 16.22
C GLY A 93 -18.05 -7.62 17.35
N VAL A 94 -17.49 -7.42 18.55
CA VAL A 94 -18.07 -6.59 19.62
C VAL A 94 -17.01 -5.58 20.10
N PRO A 95 -17.39 -4.38 20.57
CA PRO A 95 -16.41 -3.38 21.00
C PRO A 95 -15.55 -3.86 22.19
N LEU A 96 -14.24 -3.91 21.98
CA LEU A 96 -13.20 -4.15 23.00
C LEU A 96 -12.52 -2.84 23.44
N GLY A 97 -12.65 -1.78 22.66
CA GLY A 97 -12.02 -0.47 22.88
C GLY A 97 -10.94 -0.18 21.83
N ASP A 98 -10.36 1.02 21.86
CA ASP A 98 -9.44 1.49 20.82
C ASP A 98 -7.97 1.20 21.12
N ARG A 99 -7.67 0.72 22.34
CA ARG A 99 -6.32 0.32 22.81
C ARG A 99 -6.40 -0.46 24.11
N GLY A 100 -5.44 -1.36 24.36
CA GLY A 100 -5.27 -2.06 25.65
C GLY A 100 -4.76 -3.49 25.50
N GLU A 101 -4.65 -4.23 26.60
CA GLU A 101 -4.28 -5.65 26.53
C GLU A 101 -5.47 -6.51 26.10
N LEU A 102 -5.27 -7.35 25.08
CA LEU A 102 -6.19 -8.44 24.76
C LEU A 102 -5.96 -9.59 25.74
N THR A 103 -7.00 -9.96 26.47
CA THR A 103 -7.00 -11.13 27.35
C THR A 103 -7.82 -12.26 26.73
N ALA A 104 -7.61 -13.50 27.22
CA ALA A 104 -8.43 -14.64 26.84
C ALA A 104 -9.94 -14.35 26.98
N ALA A 105 -10.34 -13.71 28.08
CA ALA A 105 -11.73 -13.37 28.36
C ALA A 105 -12.31 -12.36 27.35
N LEU A 106 -11.50 -11.40 26.93
CA LEU A 106 -11.90 -10.42 25.91
C LEU A 106 -12.03 -11.09 24.54
N LEU A 107 -11.13 -12.01 24.19
CA LEU A 107 -11.16 -12.70 22.91
C LEU A 107 -12.30 -13.72 22.80
N THR A 108 -12.60 -14.48 23.85
CA THR A 108 -13.56 -15.60 23.78
C THR A 108 -14.92 -15.28 24.39
N GLY A 109 -15.02 -14.20 25.17
CA GLY A 109 -16.21 -13.87 25.97
C GLY A 109 -16.38 -14.74 27.23
N ALA A 110 -15.40 -15.58 27.58
CA ALA A 110 -15.40 -16.43 28.77
C ALA A 110 -13.99 -16.68 29.32
N ASP A 111 -13.86 -16.92 30.63
CA ASP A 111 -12.58 -17.31 31.23
C ASP A 111 -12.18 -18.73 30.76
N THR A 112 -11.17 -18.80 29.88
CA THR A 112 -10.38 -19.97 29.43
C THR A 112 -10.89 -20.74 28.19
N PRO A 113 -10.07 -20.90 27.12
CA PRO A 113 -10.34 -21.83 26.02
C PRO A 113 -10.31 -23.30 26.48
N GLU A 114 -11.31 -24.11 26.11
CA GLU A 114 -11.26 -25.56 26.29
C GLU A 114 -10.49 -26.21 25.13
N ALA A 115 -9.30 -26.75 25.42
CA ALA A 115 -8.60 -27.62 24.49
C ALA A 115 -9.37 -28.94 24.29
N SER A 116 -9.68 -29.29 23.03
CA SER A 116 -10.28 -30.59 22.70
C SER A 116 -9.21 -31.70 22.70
N PRO A 117 -9.52 -32.95 23.11
CA PRO A 117 -8.55 -34.05 23.10
C PRO A 117 -8.21 -34.47 21.67
N VAL A 118 -6.91 -34.56 21.35
CA VAL A 118 -6.43 -35.14 20.09
C VAL A 118 -6.21 -36.65 20.28
N GLU A 119 -6.81 -37.50 19.44
CA GLU A 119 -6.46 -38.92 19.37
C GLU A 119 -5.05 -39.09 18.77
N ALA A 120 -4.13 -39.66 19.54
CA ALA A 120 -2.76 -39.91 19.11
C ALA A 120 -2.70 -41.14 18.20
N HIS A 121 -2.42 -40.94 16.91
CA HIS A 121 -1.99 -42.02 16.03
C HIS A 121 -0.47 -42.25 16.17
N ALA A 122 -0.09 -43.15 17.08
CA ALA A 122 1.25 -43.70 17.13
C ALA A 122 1.41 -44.76 16.04
N SER A 123 2.28 -44.52 15.06
CA SER A 123 2.72 -45.57 14.13
C SER A 123 4.08 -46.11 14.58
N THR A 124 4.05 -47.30 15.17
CA THR A 124 5.20 -48.18 15.34
C THR A 124 5.38 -49.03 14.09
N GLU A 125 6.48 -48.86 13.36
CA GLU A 125 7.18 -49.99 12.72
C GLU A 125 8.56 -49.61 12.15
N ALA A 126 9.53 -50.50 12.38
CA ALA A 126 10.80 -50.64 11.68
C ALA A 126 11.20 -52.12 11.79
N PRO A 127 12.10 -52.68 10.94
CA PRO A 127 12.45 -52.35 9.55
C PRO A 127 12.46 -53.61 8.64
N GLU A 128 12.31 -53.48 7.30
CA GLU A 128 12.82 -54.51 6.39
C GLU A 128 13.30 -53.95 5.03
N SER A 129 14.33 -54.61 4.52
CA SER A 129 15.30 -54.23 3.49
C SER A 129 14.77 -54.21 2.04
N ALA A 130 15.07 -53.15 1.28
CA ALA A 130 15.59 -53.21 -0.10
C ALA A 130 16.14 -51.84 -0.58
N LYS A 131 17.36 -51.83 -1.15
CA LYS A 131 18.00 -50.68 -1.83
C LYS A 131 17.46 -50.49 -3.27
N PRO A 132 17.94 -49.49 -4.04
CA PRO A 132 17.73 -48.05 -3.91
C PRO A 132 16.97 -47.51 -5.15
N HIS A 133 16.16 -46.45 -5.00
CA HIS A 133 15.85 -45.59 -6.14
C HIS A 133 16.41 -44.20 -5.84
N ASP A 134 17.29 -43.81 -6.74
CA ASP A 134 17.98 -42.54 -6.85
C ASP A 134 16.93 -41.45 -7.10
N ASP A 135 16.67 -40.61 -6.11
CA ASP A 135 16.11 -39.28 -6.32
C ASP A 135 16.91 -38.33 -5.42
N THR A 136 17.89 -37.70 -6.04
CA THR A 136 18.55 -36.47 -5.59
C THR A 136 17.55 -35.51 -4.92
N PRO A 137 17.89 -34.91 -3.77
CA PRO A 137 17.08 -33.84 -3.20
C PRO A 137 17.09 -32.66 -4.17
N HIS A 138 15.92 -32.26 -4.66
CA HIS A 138 15.75 -30.90 -5.13
C HIS A 138 15.85 -29.99 -3.90
N THR A 139 17.05 -29.47 -3.67
CA THR A 139 17.23 -28.18 -3.03
C THR A 139 16.26 -27.21 -3.71
N MET A 140 15.21 -26.78 -3.00
CA MET A 140 14.51 -25.56 -3.37
C MET A 140 15.53 -24.44 -3.20
N ASP A 141 16.11 -24.10 -4.34
CA ASP A 141 17.01 -23.01 -4.60
C ASP A 141 16.49 -21.75 -3.90
N HIS A 142 17.30 -21.18 -3.00
CA HIS A 142 17.18 -19.79 -2.63
C HIS A 142 17.46 -19.00 -3.90
N SER A 143 16.42 -18.80 -4.71
CA SER A 143 16.47 -17.92 -5.87
C SER A 143 16.79 -16.53 -5.32
N HIS A 144 18.07 -16.20 -5.26
CA HIS A 144 18.61 -14.85 -5.19
C HIS A 144 18.15 -14.13 -6.45
N GLY A 145 16.88 -13.69 -6.43
CA GLY A 145 16.26 -13.08 -7.58
C GLY A 145 16.94 -11.73 -7.80
N SER A 146 17.56 -11.59 -8.95
CA SER A 146 18.04 -10.31 -9.45
C SER A 146 17.09 -9.84 -10.55
N GLN A 147 16.70 -8.57 -10.49
CA GLN A 147 16.00 -7.90 -11.58
C GLN A 147 16.92 -6.85 -12.18
N ASN A 148 17.20 -6.98 -13.48
CA ASN A 148 18.07 -6.06 -14.22
C ASN A 148 19.48 -5.88 -13.60
N GLY A 149 20.01 -6.89 -12.91
CA GLY A 149 21.32 -6.81 -12.26
C GLY A 149 21.31 -6.23 -10.84
N TYR A 150 20.13 -5.84 -10.33
CA TYR A 150 19.93 -5.42 -8.95
C TYR A 150 19.30 -6.56 -8.14
N GLU A 151 19.67 -6.70 -6.87
CA GLU A 151 19.16 -7.74 -5.98
C GLU A 151 17.78 -7.33 -5.45
N LEU A 152 16.84 -8.27 -5.40
CA LEU A 152 15.52 -8.03 -4.82
C LEU A 152 15.61 -7.91 -3.29
N ILE A 153 14.76 -7.08 -2.68
CA ILE A 153 14.68 -7.00 -1.21
C ILE A 153 14.38 -8.35 -0.56
N THR A 154 13.66 -9.23 -1.27
CA THR A 154 13.32 -10.59 -0.82
C THR A 154 14.54 -11.50 -0.64
N ALA A 155 15.69 -11.15 -1.22
CA ALA A 155 16.95 -11.85 -0.99
C ALA A 155 17.48 -11.65 0.44
N PHE A 156 17.08 -10.59 1.13
CA PHE A 156 17.43 -10.33 2.54
C PHE A 156 16.40 -10.90 3.53
N GLY A 157 15.38 -11.59 3.02
CA GLY A 157 14.22 -12.08 3.75
C GLY A 157 12.92 -11.62 3.11
N ALA A 158 11.85 -12.35 3.32
CA ALA A 158 10.51 -11.99 2.91
C ALA A 158 9.53 -12.34 4.03
N SER A 159 8.44 -11.60 4.13
CA SER A 159 7.34 -11.97 5.01
C SER A 159 6.52 -13.12 4.42
N ASN A 160 6.03 -14.00 5.30
CA ASN A 160 4.93 -14.94 5.01
C ASN A 160 3.62 -14.51 5.75
N GLY A 161 3.58 -13.32 6.33
CA GLY A 161 2.46 -12.74 7.09
C GLY A 161 2.05 -11.35 6.57
N SER A 162 1.00 -10.76 7.16
CA SER A 162 0.32 -9.50 6.75
C SER A 162 -0.01 -9.39 5.25
N MET A 163 -0.92 -8.47 4.87
CA MET A 163 -1.12 -8.16 3.46
C MET A 163 0.17 -7.52 2.92
N HIS A 164 0.80 -8.17 1.94
CA HIS A 164 2.00 -7.69 1.29
C HIS A 164 1.92 -7.98 -0.21
N THR A 165 2.59 -7.18 -1.02
CA THR A 165 2.60 -7.40 -2.47
C THR A 165 3.65 -8.46 -2.81
N THR A 166 3.19 -9.61 -3.27
CA THR A 166 4.05 -10.62 -3.90
C THR A 166 4.39 -10.21 -5.33
N HIS A 167 5.34 -10.91 -5.96
CA HIS A 167 5.65 -10.67 -7.36
C HIS A 167 4.43 -10.87 -8.27
N GLU A 168 3.57 -11.83 -7.92
CA GLU A 168 2.34 -12.14 -8.64
C GLU A 168 1.24 -11.10 -8.45
N GLU A 169 1.37 -10.16 -7.53
CA GLU A 169 0.40 -9.08 -7.26
C GLU A 169 0.88 -7.72 -7.77
N LEU A 170 2.09 -7.64 -8.33
CA LEU A 170 2.54 -6.44 -9.02
C LEU A 170 1.67 -6.23 -10.26
N ARG A 171 0.87 -5.17 -10.22
CA ARG A 171 0.05 -4.67 -11.33
C ARG A 171 0.31 -3.20 -11.55
N ASP A 172 -0.08 -2.73 -12.74
CA ASP A 172 -0.18 -1.31 -13.06
C ASP A 172 1.16 -0.56 -12.89
N GLY A 173 2.21 -1.14 -13.48
CA GLY A 173 3.55 -0.53 -13.53
C GLY A 173 4.36 -0.60 -12.23
N ARG A 174 3.82 -1.19 -11.16
CA ARG A 174 4.58 -1.47 -9.94
C ARG A 174 5.75 -2.39 -10.22
N THR A 175 6.84 -2.15 -9.50
CA THR A 175 8.03 -2.99 -9.57
C THR A 175 8.41 -3.49 -8.16
N PRO A 176 9.13 -4.62 -8.08
CA PRO A 176 9.75 -5.04 -6.84
C PRO A 176 10.71 -3.98 -6.27
N ILE A 177 10.89 -3.98 -4.96
CA ILE A 177 12.00 -3.25 -4.34
C ILE A 177 13.31 -3.97 -4.69
N THR A 178 14.27 -3.24 -5.24
CA THR A 178 15.61 -3.75 -5.60
C THR A 178 16.71 -2.83 -5.07
N THR A 179 17.94 -3.32 -5.03
CA THR A 179 19.14 -2.53 -4.68
C THR A 179 19.42 -1.35 -5.62
N GLU A 180 18.66 -1.18 -6.71
CA GLU A 180 18.69 0.04 -7.53
C GLU A 180 18.29 1.27 -6.70
N ALA A 181 17.43 1.10 -5.70
CA ALA A 181 17.06 2.17 -4.77
C ALA A 181 18.27 2.74 -4.02
N LEU A 182 19.29 1.93 -3.71
CA LEU A 182 20.52 2.42 -3.10
C LEU A 182 21.33 3.32 -4.04
N VAL A 183 21.23 3.08 -5.36
CA VAL A 183 21.86 3.94 -6.38
C VAL A 183 21.18 5.30 -6.39
N ALA A 184 19.84 5.34 -6.48
CA ALA A 184 19.07 6.58 -6.43
C ALA A 184 19.31 7.35 -5.11
N TYR A 185 19.27 6.65 -3.98
CA TYR A 185 19.55 7.19 -2.66
C TYR A 185 20.95 7.83 -2.56
N ASN A 186 21.99 7.17 -3.08
CA ASN A 186 23.34 7.70 -3.06
C ASN A 186 23.54 8.87 -4.05
N HIS A 187 22.80 8.92 -5.17
CA HIS A 187 22.76 10.12 -6.01
C HIS A 187 22.24 11.33 -5.23
N LEU A 188 21.14 11.16 -4.48
CA LEU A 188 20.60 12.21 -3.63
C LEU A 188 21.57 12.63 -2.52
N ARG A 189 22.21 11.68 -1.84
CA ARG A 189 23.25 11.99 -0.84
C ARG A 189 24.38 12.82 -1.43
N THR A 190 24.92 12.43 -2.59
CA THR A 190 26.01 13.19 -3.23
C THR A 190 25.59 14.58 -3.67
N PHE A 191 24.34 14.76 -4.12
CA PHE A 191 23.78 16.08 -4.41
C PHE A 191 23.78 16.96 -3.16
N MET A 192 23.39 16.42 -2.01
CA MET A 192 23.44 17.10 -0.70
C MET A 192 24.86 17.25 -0.12
N GLY A 193 25.92 16.86 -0.85
CA GLY A 193 27.30 16.91 -0.37
C GLY A 193 27.65 15.87 0.70
N LEU A 194 26.83 14.82 0.84
CA LEU A 194 27.04 13.72 1.77
C LEU A 194 27.81 12.57 1.11
N GLU A 195 28.57 11.83 1.91
CA GLU A 195 29.23 10.60 1.45
C GLU A 195 28.21 9.50 1.14
N THR A 196 28.51 8.68 0.12
CA THR A 196 27.72 7.48 -0.18
C THR A 196 27.82 6.46 0.93
N VAL A 197 26.75 5.71 1.19
CA VAL A 197 26.68 4.70 2.25
C VAL A 197 26.20 3.34 1.73
N ASP A 198 26.46 2.30 2.52
CA ASP A 198 25.90 0.96 2.31
C ASP A 198 24.55 0.76 3.00
N LEU A 199 23.83 -0.31 2.64
CA LEU A 199 22.52 -0.64 3.22
C LEU A 199 22.58 -0.80 4.73
N GLU A 200 23.60 -1.46 5.25
CA GLU A 200 23.70 -1.72 6.69
C GLU A 200 23.86 -0.43 7.49
N THR A 201 24.47 0.61 6.92
CA THR A 201 24.58 1.93 7.54
C THR A 201 23.21 2.60 7.66
N VAL A 202 22.39 2.55 6.60
CA VAL A 202 21.00 3.04 6.64
C VAL A 202 20.17 2.21 7.62
N GLY A 203 20.31 0.89 7.62
CA GLY A 203 19.61 0.00 8.55
C GLY A 203 19.96 0.31 10.02
N ARG A 204 21.25 0.47 10.33
CA ARG A 204 21.70 0.83 11.70
C ARG A 204 21.10 2.16 12.17
N TRP A 205 21.00 3.15 11.27
CA TRP A 205 20.33 4.41 11.57
C TRP A 205 18.84 4.20 11.90
N ALA A 206 18.12 3.41 11.10
CA ALA A 206 16.70 3.14 11.33
C ALA A 206 16.44 2.46 12.69
N PHE A 207 17.22 1.44 13.02
CA PHE A 207 17.14 0.77 14.33
C PHE A 207 17.43 1.73 15.50
N ALA A 208 18.39 2.64 15.34
CA ALA A 208 18.74 3.61 16.39
C ALA A 208 17.62 4.63 16.67
N HIS A 209 16.76 4.90 15.69
CA HIS A 209 15.70 5.90 15.77
C HIS A 209 14.29 5.32 15.94
N GLN A 210 14.18 4.06 16.37
CA GLN A 210 12.89 3.38 16.61
C GLN A 210 11.99 3.32 15.37
N LEU A 211 12.61 3.30 14.19
CA LEU A 211 11.93 3.18 12.90
C LEU A 211 11.69 1.70 12.52
N THR A 212 11.91 0.77 13.45
CA THR A 212 11.77 -0.66 13.23
C THR A 212 10.84 -1.30 14.26
N ASN A 213 10.20 -2.41 13.88
CA ASN A 213 9.35 -3.18 14.81
C ASN A 213 10.15 -3.83 15.94
N ASN A 214 11.37 -4.25 15.62
CA ASN A 214 12.29 -4.87 16.57
C ASN A 214 13.27 -3.82 17.09
N SER A 215 13.69 -3.96 18.35
CA SER A 215 14.70 -3.09 18.96
C SER A 215 16.14 -3.44 18.55
N GLN A 216 16.35 -4.62 17.95
CA GLN A 216 17.67 -5.11 17.51
C GLN A 216 17.53 -5.87 16.20
N ALA A 217 18.58 -5.77 15.38
CA ALA A 217 18.66 -6.46 14.09
C ALA A 217 19.24 -7.87 14.22
N TRP A 218 18.73 -8.80 13.41
CA TRP A 218 19.21 -10.17 13.29
C TRP A 218 19.37 -10.59 11.83
N GLY A 219 20.42 -11.36 11.53
CA GLY A 219 20.67 -11.83 10.15
C GLY A 219 20.86 -10.67 9.17
N ASP A 220 20.14 -10.71 8.04
CA ASP A 220 20.20 -9.69 6.99
C ASP A 220 19.20 -8.53 7.20
N GLU A 221 18.58 -8.40 8.39
CA GLU A 221 17.63 -7.33 8.69
C GLU A 221 18.21 -5.92 8.50
N LEU A 222 19.49 -5.70 8.80
CA LEU A 222 20.14 -4.40 8.54
C LEU A 222 20.12 -4.04 7.05
N LYS A 223 20.28 -5.02 6.17
CA LYS A 223 20.27 -4.78 4.71
C LYS A 223 18.86 -4.59 4.19
N GLY A 224 17.90 -5.40 4.64
CA GLY A 224 16.51 -5.28 4.21
C GLY A 224 15.84 -3.99 4.71
N VAL A 225 15.99 -3.66 6.00
CA VAL A 225 15.53 -2.38 6.56
C VAL A 225 16.26 -1.22 5.89
N GLY A 226 17.58 -1.34 5.71
CA GLY A 226 18.38 -0.32 5.04
C GLY A 226 17.93 -0.07 3.60
N LEU A 227 17.60 -1.12 2.84
CA LEU A 227 17.11 -0.99 1.48
C LEU A 227 15.74 -0.34 1.43
N TRP A 228 14.85 -0.72 2.35
CA TRP A 228 13.51 -0.15 2.43
C TRP A 228 13.56 1.35 2.75
N TYR A 229 14.36 1.78 3.73
CA TYR A 229 14.51 3.19 4.07
C TYR A 229 15.30 3.99 3.02
N ALA A 230 16.29 3.38 2.35
CA ALA A 230 16.96 4.01 1.22
C ALA A 230 15.96 4.28 0.07
N MET A 231 15.07 3.31 -0.21
CA MET A 231 13.98 3.46 -1.16
C MET A 231 13.04 4.61 -0.76
N GLN A 232 12.55 4.64 0.48
CA GLN A 232 11.66 5.72 0.94
C GLN A 232 12.31 7.11 0.88
N GLY A 233 13.53 7.24 1.38
CA GLY A 233 14.29 8.49 1.31
C GLY A 233 14.51 8.95 -0.13
N SER A 234 14.80 8.04 -1.05
CA SER A 234 14.97 8.37 -2.47
C SER A 234 13.67 8.68 -3.22
N LYS A 235 12.50 8.24 -2.72
CA LYS A 235 11.20 8.61 -3.29
C LYS A 235 10.82 10.05 -2.97
N VAL A 236 11.17 10.55 -1.78
CA VAL A 236 10.62 11.81 -1.25
C VAL A 236 11.67 12.85 -0.87
N GLY A 237 12.82 12.44 -0.31
CA GLY A 237 13.79 13.36 0.33
C GLY A 237 14.52 14.33 -0.59
N TRP A 238 14.25 14.31 -1.90
CA TRP A 238 14.78 15.25 -2.89
C TRP A 238 13.83 16.42 -3.17
N ILE A 239 12.59 16.35 -2.68
CA ILE A 239 11.58 17.40 -2.84
C ILE A 239 11.98 18.59 -1.97
N ALA A 240 11.92 19.79 -2.54
CA ALA A 240 12.16 21.02 -1.81
C ALA A 240 11.00 21.30 -0.84
N ASP A 241 11.32 21.74 0.37
CA ASP A 241 10.39 21.86 1.50
C ASP A 241 9.15 22.71 1.13
N GLN A 242 9.37 23.86 0.48
CA GLN A 242 8.29 24.77 0.07
C GLN A 242 7.36 24.19 -1.02
N HIS A 243 7.82 23.12 -1.69
CA HIS A 243 7.08 22.44 -2.74
C HIS A 243 6.49 21.13 -2.26
N TYR A 244 6.70 20.73 -1.00
CA TYR A 244 6.15 19.49 -0.49
C TYR A 244 4.64 19.58 -0.26
N ALA A 245 3.92 18.68 -0.94
CA ALA A 245 2.55 18.30 -0.63
C ALA A 245 2.42 16.79 -0.84
N PRO A 246 1.71 16.07 0.05
CA PRO A 246 1.70 14.62 0.02
C PRO A 246 1.13 14.06 -1.30
N GLU A 247 0.20 14.75 -1.95
CA GLU A 247 -0.44 14.34 -3.22
C GLU A 247 0.55 14.29 -4.39
N LEU A 248 1.67 15.01 -4.28
CA LEU A 248 2.73 15.02 -5.28
C LEU A 248 3.44 13.67 -5.34
N ILE A 249 3.63 13.01 -4.19
CA ILE A 249 4.26 11.68 -4.12
C ILE A 249 3.40 10.66 -4.89
N ALA A 250 2.09 10.68 -4.67
CA ALA A 250 1.14 9.84 -5.40
C ALA A 250 1.22 10.10 -6.92
N SER A 251 1.28 11.38 -7.31
CA SER A 251 1.34 11.79 -8.72
C SER A 251 2.64 11.37 -9.42
N LEU A 252 3.79 11.57 -8.77
CA LEU A 252 5.10 11.17 -9.29
C LEU A 252 5.20 9.66 -9.47
N GLN A 253 4.74 8.88 -8.49
CA GLN A 253 4.76 7.42 -8.57
C GLN A 253 3.81 6.90 -9.64
N ARG A 254 2.60 7.46 -9.75
CA ARG A 254 1.63 7.09 -10.79
C ARG A 254 2.19 7.38 -12.19
N THR A 255 2.77 8.57 -12.39
CA THR A 255 3.42 8.94 -13.66
C THR A 255 4.62 8.06 -13.95
N ALA A 256 5.41 7.68 -12.94
CA ALA A 256 6.52 6.75 -13.14
C ALA A 256 6.06 5.35 -13.55
N ARG A 257 4.92 4.89 -13.04
CA ARG A 257 4.37 3.55 -13.30
C ARG A 257 3.61 3.46 -14.63
N LEU A 258 2.86 4.49 -14.99
CA LEU A 258 1.92 4.46 -16.13
C LEU A 258 2.31 5.40 -17.28
N GLY A 259 3.05 6.46 -16.98
CA GLY A 259 3.43 7.50 -17.93
C GLY A 259 4.79 7.28 -18.58
N ARG A 260 5.32 8.34 -19.20
CA ARG A 260 6.64 8.32 -19.84
C ARG A 260 7.72 8.91 -18.95
N ALA A 261 8.97 8.50 -19.16
CA ALA A 261 10.12 9.01 -18.41
C ALA A 261 10.26 10.55 -18.50
N ASP A 262 10.00 11.15 -19.67
CA ASP A 262 10.03 12.60 -19.86
C ASP A 262 8.94 13.33 -19.06
N GLU A 263 7.78 12.72 -18.84
CA GLU A 263 6.72 13.28 -17.99
C GLU A 263 7.12 13.24 -16.51
N VAL A 264 7.75 12.15 -16.06
CA VAL A 264 8.27 12.04 -14.68
C VAL A 264 9.31 13.12 -14.41
N ILE A 265 10.23 13.34 -15.35
CA ILE A 265 11.27 14.37 -15.21
C ILE A 265 10.69 15.78 -15.27
N ALA A 266 9.70 16.02 -16.14
CA ALA A 266 9.00 17.30 -16.19
C ALA A 266 8.27 17.61 -14.88
N LEU A 267 7.62 16.61 -14.26
CA LEU A 267 7.04 16.76 -12.93
C LEU A 267 8.15 17.04 -11.91
N ALA A 268 9.13 16.15 -11.79
CA ALA A 268 10.15 16.27 -10.76
C ALA A 268 10.85 17.65 -10.74
N ARG A 269 11.11 18.25 -11.91
CA ARG A 269 11.70 19.60 -12.04
C ARG A 269 10.88 20.76 -11.43
N ASN A 270 9.59 20.61 -11.14
CA ASN A 270 8.83 21.70 -10.51
C ASN A 270 8.85 21.64 -8.98
N VAL A 271 9.41 20.58 -8.39
CA VAL A 271 9.42 20.39 -6.93
C VAL A 271 10.76 19.94 -6.40
N ASP A 272 11.74 19.70 -7.25
CA ASP A 272 13.05 19.26 -6.81
C ASP A 272 13.76 20.36 -6.04
N GLN A 273 14.66 19.96 -5.15
CA GLN A 273 15.68 20.87 -4.65
C GLN A 273 16.50 21.38 -5.84
N ASP A 274 16.63 22.71 -5.95
CA ASP A 274 17.27 23.40 -7.07
C ASP A 274 18.53 22.68 -7.57
N GLY A 275 18.45 22.10 -8.78
CA GLY A 275 19.58 21.44 -9.44
C GLY A 275 19.68 19.93 -9.22
N PHE A 276 18.74 19.30 -8.50
CA PHE A 276 18.79 17.86 -8.25
C PHE A 276 18.56 17.07 -9.54
N ILE A 277 17.58 17.44 -10.36
CA ILE A 277 17.36 16.75 -11.64
C ILE A 277 18.53 16.97 -12.61
N GLU A 278 19.11 18.16 -12.67
CA GLU A 278 20.35 18.41 -13.42
C GLU A 278 21.51 17.52 -12.94
N HIS A 279 21.63 17.32 -11.62
CA HIS A 279 22.62 16.42 -11.04
C HIS A 279 22.39 14.98 -11.47
N LEU A 280 21.14 14.51 -11.49
CA LEU A 280 20.82 13.16 -11.99
C LEU A 280 21.17 13.01 -13.48
N GLU A 281 20.86 14.01 -14.31
CA GLU A 281 21.20 14.00 -15.74
C GLU A 281 22.73 13.96 -15.95
N ALA A 282 23.48 14.77 -15.18
CA ALA A 282 24.93 14.83 -15.29
C ALA A 282 25.64 13.55 -14.81
N ASN A 283 24.99 12.77 -13.94
CA ASN A 283 25.58 11.61 -13.28
C ASN A 283 24.91 10.28 -13.65
N ASN A 284 24.10 10.24 -14.71
CA ASN A 284 23.36 9.05 -15.16
C ASN A 284 22.44 8.44 -14.08
N GLY A 285 21.86 9.28 -13.22
CA GLY A 285 21.00 8.86 -12.11
C GLY A 285 19.49 8.77 -12.46
N ILE A 286 19.09 9.22 -13.64
CA ILE A 286 17.68 9.33 -14.05
C ILE A 286 16.95 7.98 -14.04
N ASP A 287 17.56 6.91 -14.56
CA ASP A 287 16.92 5.59 -14.62
C ASP A 287 16.68 5.04 -13.21
N ALA A 288 17.69 5.09 -12.34
CA ALA A 288 17.58 4.62 -10.96
C ALA A 288 16.52 5.42 -10.18
N PHE A 289 16.47 6.75 -10.40
CA PHE A 289 15.45 7.61 -9.82
C PHE A 289 14.02 7.20 -10.23
N ILE A 290 13.76 7.11 -11.54
CA ILE A 290 12.44 6.74 -12.06
C ILE A 290 12.05 5.32 -11.64
N ASN A 291 12.98 4.36 -11.69
CA ASN A 291 12.71 2.99 -11.31
C ASN A 291 12.41 2.86 -9.80
N THR A 292 13.04 3.69 -8.96
CA THR A 292 12.75 3.71 -7.53
C THR A 292 11.35 4.27 -7.23
N LEU A 293 10.89 5.28 -7.97
CA LEU A 293 9.51 5.77 -7.86
C LEU A 293 8.48 4.66 -8.17
N LYS A 294 8.78 3.73 -9.08
CA LYS A 294 7.89 2.61 -9.42
C LYS A 294 7.79 1.54 -8.33
N MET A 295 8.77 1.42 -7.43
CA MET A 295 8.83 0.33 -6.46
C MET A 295 7.60 0.33 -5.55
N GLU A 296 7.05 -0.84 -5.27
CA GLU A 296 5.93 -1.02 -4.35
C GLU A 296 6.45 -1.20 -2.91
N PRO A 297 6.20 -0.26 -1.97
CA PRO A 297 6.76 -0.35 -0.63
C PRO A 297 6.29 -1.58 0.18
N HIS A 298 5.14 -2.16 -0.17
CA HIS A 298 4.68 -3.42 0.42
C HIS A 298 5.36 -4.67 -0.15
N PHE A 299 6.20 -4.54 -1.19
CA PHE A 299 6.80 -5.70 -1.83
C PHE A 299 7.69 -6.50 -0.87
N GLY A 300 7.42 -7.80 -0.76
CA GLY A 300 8.13 -8.71 0.16
C GLY A 300 7.80 -8.52 1.64
N GLY A 301 6.81 -7.67 1.98
CA GLY A 301 6.26 -7.51 3.33
C GLY A 301 7.14 -6.75 4.32
N TRP A 302 8.25 -6.17 3.88
CA TRP A 302 9.20 -5.46 4.74
C TRP A 302 8.60 -4.28 5.49
N MET A 303 7.68 -3.55 4.86
CA MET A 303 7.00 -2.42 5.48
C MET A 303 6.34 -2.81 6.78
N HIS A 304 5.43 -3.79 6.76
CA HIS A 304 4.66 -4.19 7.94
C HIS A 304 5.47 -5.02 8.93
N ASP A 305 6.37 -5.88 8.45
CA ASP A 305 7.06 -6.82 9.32
C ASP A 305 8.28 -6.24 10.02
N ARG A 306 8.91 -5.24 9.41
CA ARG A 306 10.23 -4.75 9.86
C ARG A 306 10.31 -3.23 9.93
N ALA A 307 9.79 -2.50 8.95
CA ALA A 307 9.89 -1.04 8.82
C ALA A 307 8.62 -0.27 9.23
N HIS A 308 7.81 -0.85 10.12
CA HIS A 308 6.56 -0.28 10.64
C HIS A 308 6.79 0.60 11.88
N GLY A 309 8.03 1.03 12.15
CA GLY A 309 8.45 1.69 13.40
C GLY A 309 7.43 2.56 14.15
N TRP A 310 7.44 2.45 15.48
CA TRP A 310 6.48 3.08 16.39
C TRP A 310 6.89 4.46 16.88
N LEU A 311 7.84 5.12 16.20
CA LEU A 311 8.28 6.47 16.55
C LEU A 311 7.08 7.42 16.54
N PRO A 312 6.71 8.05 17.67
CA PRO A 312 5.59 8.97 17.72
C PRO A 312 5.89 10.26 16.95
N ILE A 313 4.92 10.70 16.14
CA ILE A 313 4.98 11.91 15.33
C ILE A 313 3.86 12.85 15.79
N PRO A 314 4.05 14.19 15.73
CA PRO A 314 2.98 15.15 16.00
C PRO A 314 1.70 14.84 15.23
N GLY A 315 0.54 15.22 15.77
CA GLY A 315 -0.77 14.90 15.16
C GLY A 315 -1.31 13.51 15.51
N GLY A 316 -0.62 12.74 16.35
CA GLY A 316 -1.06 11.39 16.75
C GLY A 316 -0.67 10.30 15.75
N ALA A 317 0.10 10.67 14.72
CA ALA A 317 0.71 9.75 13.79
C ALA A 317 1.91 9.01 14.41
N ILE A 318 2.33 7.94 13.75
CA ILE A 318 3.61 7.27 13.95
C ILE A 318 4.38 7.22 12.62
N ALA A 319 5.68 6.87 12.68
CA ALA A 319 6.52 6.73 11.48
C ALA A 319 5.92 5.82 10.42
N HIS A 320 5.23 4.74 10.82
CA HIS A 320 4.44 3.91 9.92
C HIS A 320 3.46 4.72 9.05
N ASP A 321 2.64 5.56 9.67
CA ASP A 321 1.59 6.33 8.98
C ASP A 321 2.23 7.29 7.96
N ILE A 322 3.34 7.93 8.32
CA ILE A 322 4.06 8.81 7.40
C ILE A 322 4.63 8.03 6.21
N ASN A 323 5.19 6.84 6.44
CA ASN A 323 5.68 6.01 5.35
C ASN A 323 4.57 5.60 4.37
N HIS A 324 3.31 5.49 4.83
CA HIS A 324 2.16 5.20 3.98
C HIS A 324 1.79 6.33 3.02
N LEU A 325 2.33 7.55 3.19
CA LEU A 325 2.12 8.64 2.23
C LEU A 325 2.71 8.31 0.85
N THR A 326 3.59 7.32 0.78
CA THR A 326 4.17 6.80 -0.47
C THR A 326 3.34 5.68 -1.12
N ILE A 327 2.18 5.33 -0.58
CA ILE A 327 1.37 4.21 -1.06
C ILE A 327 0.20 4.70 -1.92
N LEU A 328 -0.03 3.96 -3.01
CA LEU A 328 -1.20 4.10 -3.87
C LEU A 328 -2.04 2.83 -3.74
N SER A 329 -3.38 2.95 -3.81
CA SER A 329 -4.31 1.81 -3.89
C SER A 329 -3.93 0.86 -5.00
N HIS A 330 -4.34 -0.41 -4.92
CA HIS A 330 -3.92 -1.43 -5.88
C HIS A 330 -4.18 -1.02 -7.35
N ASP A 331 -5.25 -0.32 -7.67
CA ASP A 331 -5.56 0.20 -9.01
C ASP A 331 -4.86 1.54 -9.36
N GLN A 332 -3.99 2.04 -8.49
CA GLN A 332 -3.27 3.31 -8.56
C GLN A 332 -4.17 4.56 -8.43
N THR A 333 -5.45 4.43 -8.11
CA THR A 333 -6.40 5.56 -8.16
C THR A 333 -6.39 6.42 -6.89
N GLN A 334 -6.22 5.83 -5.70
CA GLN A 334 -6.25 6.52 -4.41
C GLN A 334 -4.85 6.64 -3.81
N ALA A 335 -4.58 7.78 -3.18
CA ALA A 335 -3.34 8.04 -2.45
C ALA A 335 -3.45 7.66 -0.97
N PHE A 336 -2.30 7.47 -0.32
CA PHE A 336 -2.17 7.34 1.13
C PHE A 336 -2.89 6.12 1.72
N MET A 337 -2.78 4.98 1.04
CA MET A 337 -3.45 3.75 1.48
C MET A 337 -2.62 3.01 2.53
N ASN A 338 -3.29 2.49 3.57
CA ASN A 338 -2.68 1.68 4.62
C ASN A 338 -2.30 0.27 4.16
N ASP A 339 -2.99 -0.26 3.17
CA ASP A 339 -2.69 -1.54 2.57
C ASP A 339 -3.19 -1.55 1.13
N THR A 340 -3.00 -2.67 0.43
CA THR A 340 -3.56 -2.88 -0.90
C THR A 340 -5.10 -2.90 -0.94
N PHE A 341 -5.82 -2.82 0.20
CA PHE A 341 -7.28 -2.98 0.32
C PHE A 341 -7.95 -2.01 1.33
N ASP A 342 -8.39 -0.86 0.79
CA ASP A 342 -9.57 -0.09 1.22
C ASP A 342 -9.54 0.79 2.49
N TRP A 343 -8.38 1.10 3.11
CA TRP A 343 -8.33 2.09 4.21
C TRP A 343 -7.33 3.24 3.96
N PRO A 344 -7.78 4.50 3.84
CA PRO A 344 -6.90 5.67 3.78
C PRO A 344 -6.23 5.94 5.15
N GLN A 345 -5.01 6.45 5.15
CA GLN A 345 -4.27 6.85 6.35
C GLN A 345 -4.55 8.29 6.76
N TRP A 346 -5.31 8.46 7.85
CA TRP A 346 -5.77 9.77 8.30
C TRP A 346 -4.77 10.49 9.22
N PRO A 347 -4.10 9.81 10.19
CA PRO A 347 -3.18 10.50 11.09
C PRO A 347 -2.03 11.18 10.35
N ALA A 348 -1.53 10.55 9.28
CA ALA A 348 -0.45 11.11 8.47
C ALA A 348 -0.85 12.39 7.74
N LEU A 349 -2.12 12.49 7.31
CA LEU A 349 -2.66 13.68 6.63
C LEU A 349 -2.90 14.85 7.59
N GLU A 350 -2.97 14.58 8.90
CA GLU A 350 -3.06 15.60 9.94
C GLU A 350 -1.68 16.13 10.37
N VAL A 351 -0.59 15.54 9.88
CA VAL A 351 0.78 16.00 10.16
C VAL A 351 1.14 17.17 9.24
N GLU A 352 1.70 18.21 9.85
CA GLU A 352 2.23 19.39 9.12
C GLU A 352 3.21 18.96 8.02
N ALA A 353 3.02 19.48 6.80
CA ALA A 353 3.83 19.17 5.64
C ALA A 353 5.35 19.29 5.90
N ALA A 354 5.75 20.30 6.68
CA ALA A 354 7.14 20.51 7.10
C ALA A 354 7.69 19.33 7.94
N VAL A 355 6.90 18.80 8.88
CA VAL A 355 7.32 17.66 9.71
C VAL A 355 7.45 16.39 8.86
N VAL A 356 6.58 16.24 7.86
CA VAL A 356 6.62 15.09 6.95
C VAL A 356 7.86 15.14 6.06
N ILE A 357 8.15 16.29 5.45
CA ILE A 357 9.34 16.41 4.58
C ILE A 357 10.63 16.27 5.38
N ASP A 358 10.72 16.85 6.59
CA ASP A 358 11.84 16.66 7.53
C ASP A 358 12.06 15.17 7.84
N TYR A 359 10.97 14.43 8.10
CA TYR A 359 11.06 12.99 8.35
C TYR A 359 11.68 12.23 7.16
N PHE A 360 11.28 12.50 5.92
CA PHE A 360 11.85 11.84 4.74
C PHE A 360 13.29 12.30 4.44
N GLN A 361 13.61 13.57 4.63
CA GLN A 361 14.96 14.09 4.45
C GLN A 361 15.93 13.57 5.53
N SER A 362 15.45 13.32 6.74
CA SER A 362 16.23 12.67 7.81
C SER A 362 16.74 11.28 7.40
N MET A 363 15.98 10.53 6.58
CA MET A 363 16.41 9.24 6.03
C MET A 363 17.64 9.40 5.14
N VAL A 364 17.76 10.54 4.46
CA VAL A 364 18.86 10.84 3.54
C VAL A 364 20.06 11.37 4.30
N SER A 365 19.86 12.27 5.26
CA SER A 365 20.94 12.81 6.09
C SER A 365 21.47 11.79 7.11
N LEU A 366 20.67 10.76 7.43
CA LEU A 366 20.83 9.90 8.61
C LEU A 366 20.80 10.72 9.92
N GLY A 367 19.95 11.75 9.94
CA GLY A 367 19.73 12.70 11.03
C GLY A 367 18.62 12.28 12.01
N ASP A 368 18.12 13.24 12.79
CA ASP A 368 17.01 13.03 13.73
C ASP A 368 15.66 13.13 12.99
N PRO A 369 14.82 12.07 12.94
CA PRO A 369 13.54 12.10 12.23
C PRO A 369 12.49 13.07 12.79
N LEU A 370 12.70 13.59 14.02
CA LEU A 370 11.84 14.60 14.63
C LEU A 370 12.54 15.96 14.77
N GLY A 371 13.79 16.05 14.30
CA GLY A 371 14.51 17.31 14.26
C GLY A 371 13.96 18.16 13.13
N SER A 372 13.80 19.46 13.39
CA SER A 372 13.73 20.43 12.30
C SER A 372 15.08 20.36 11.57
N ASP A 373 15.11 19.78 10.38
CA ASP A 373 16.30 19.93 9.55
C ASP A 373 16.42 21.43 9.30
N VAL A 374 17.55 21.98 9.71
CA VAL A 374 17.83 23.41 9.57
C VAL A 374 17.86 23.70 8.07
N ASP A 375 16.73 24.20 7.59
CA ASP A 375 16.50 24.98 6.39
C ASP A 375 17.81 25.56 5.83
N TRP A 376 18.47 24.78 4.98
CA TRP A 376 19.77 25.13 4.42
C TRP A 376 19.62 26.05 3.19
N LEU A 377 18.38 26.35 2.79
CA LEU A 377 18.03 27.12 1.58
C LEU A 377 17.21 28.40 1.84
N ALA A 378 16.54 28.60 2.98
CA ALA A 378 15.73 29.82 3.23
C ALA A 378 16.52 31.09 3.58
N THR A 379 17.47 31.45 2.74
CA THR A 379 17.92 32.84 2.62
C THR A 379 17.51 33.51 1.32
N ARG A 380 16.50 33.01 0.58
CA ARG A 380 16.02 33.69 -0.64
C ARG A 380 14.50 33.65 -0.87
N GLU A 381 13.84 34.69 -0.35
CA GLU A 381 12.79 35.52 -1.00
C GLU A 381 11.43 34.90 -1.45
N ASP A 382 10.43 35.03 -0.56
CA ASP A 382 9.18 35.83 -0.68
C ASP A 382 8.67 36.29 -2.08
N ALA A 383 7.41 35.94 -2.46
CA ALA A 383 6.34 36.85 -2.98
C ALA A 383 5.07 36.17 -3.62
N THR A 384 4.05 35.94 -2.80
CA THR A 384 2.56 36.12 -2.89
C THR A 384 1.72 36.58 -4.15
N VAL A 385 0.62 35.79 -4.43
CA VAL A 385 -0.84 36.01 -4.85
C VAL A 385 -1.32 36.59 -6.24
N PRO A 386 -2.65 36.67 -6.63
CA PRO A 386 -3.86 35.77 -6.72
C PRO A 386 -4.78 35.86 -8.01
N ASP A 387 -5.68 34.86 -8.21
CA ASP A 387 -7.15 34.80 -8.58
C ASP A 387 -7.90 35.73 -9.62
N ALA A 388 -8.85 35.14 -10.42
CA ALA A 388 -10.27 35.59 -10.62
C ALA A 388 -11.07 35.01 -11.86
N THR A 389 -12.14 34.22 -11.59
CA THR A 389 -13.55 34.10 -12.12
C THR A 389 -14.05 34.45 -13.56
N SER A 390 -14.99 33.64 -14.14
CA SER A 390 -16.42 33.99 -14.50
C SER A 390 -17.11 33.25 -15.70
N THR A 391 -18.15 32.42 -15.41
CA THR A 391 -19.49 32.10 -16.02
C THR A 391 -19.90 32.14 -17.54
N ASP A 392 -20.41 30.99 -18.05
CA ASP A 392 -21.68 30.57 -18.74
C ASP A 392 -22.54 31.56 -19.61
N PRO A 393 -23.10 31.22 -20.83
CA PRO A 393 -24.47 30.62 -20.99
C PRO A 393 -24.88 29.88 -22.33
N ILE A 394 -25.70 28.81 -22.21
CA ILE A 394 -26.98 28.44 -22.92
C ILE A 394 -27.07 27.98 -24.42
N THR A 395 -27.62 26.75 -24.64
CA THR A 395 -28.74 26.27 -25.53
C THR A 395 -28.43 24.84 -26.05
N GLY A 396 -29.26 23.79 -26.07
CA GLY A 396 -30.72 23.63 -26.00
C GLY A 396 -31.17 22.52 -26.98
N THR A 397 -31.08 21.24 -26.59
CA THR A 397 -31.87 20.10 -27.11
C THR A 397 -31.64 18.91 -26.17
N THR A 398 -32.64 18.55 -25.36
CA THR A 398 -32.50 17.51 -24.33
C THR A 398 -32.69 16.12 -24.93
N THR A 399 -31.58 15.43 -25.17
CA THR A 399 -31.51 13.96 -25.02
C THR A 399 -31.95 13.62 -23.58
N PRO A 400 -32.64 12.50 -23.31
CA PRO A 400 -33.10 12.14 -21.97
C PRO A 400 -31.95 11.78 -21.00
N LEU A 401 -30.75 12.32 -21.19
CA LEU A 401 -29.56 12.03 -20.43
C LEU A 401 -28.95 13.36 -19.96
N ALA A 402 -28.94 13.61 -18.66
CA ALA A 402 -28.26 14.76 -18.05
C ALA A 402 -26.88 14.32 -17.57
N VAL A 403 -25.88 15.20 -17.66
CA VAL A 403 -24.49 14.89 -17.30
C VAL A 403 -23.97 15.90 -16.29
N ALA A 404 -23.36 15.40 -15.22
CA ALA A 404 -22.58 16.18 -14.28
C ALA A 404 -21.15 15.62 -14.23
N ILE A 405 -20.16 16.50 -14.15
CA ILE A 405 -18.75 16.14 -14.04
C ILE A 405 -18.24 16.68 -12.71
N ASP A 406 -17.60 15.80 -11.98
CA ASP A 406 -16.87 16.09 -10.74
C ASP A 406 -15.52 15.37 -10.80
N GLY A 407 -14.73 15.54 -9.75
CA GLY A 407 -13.50 14.81 -9.53
C GLY A 407 -12.39 15.73 -9.07
N ASP A 408 -11.17 15.20 -9.09
CA ASP A 408 -10.01 15.86 -8.51
C ASP A 408 -8.96 16.10 -9.58
N ILE A 409 -8.42 17.31 -9.59
CA ILE A 409 -7.19 17.66 -10.25
C ILE A 409 -6.06 17.28 -9.30
N TRP A 410 -5.01 16.69 -9.83
CA TRP A 410 -3.74 16.50 -9.13
C TRP A 410 -2.61 16.78 -10.08
N TRP A 411 -1.41 16.89 -9.54
CA TRP A 411 -0.28 17.34 -10.33
C TRP A 411 0.01 16.43 -11.54
N GLY A 412 -0.12 17.02 -12.74
CA GLY A 412 0.08 16.33 -14.02
C GLY A 412 -1.12 15.49 -14.49
N GLY A 413 -2.19 15.38 -13.72
CA GLY A 413 -3.38 14.60 -14.09
C GLY A 413 -4.68 15.01 -13.40
N PHE A 414 -5.69 14.16 -13.51
CA PHE A 414 -6.99 14.30 -12.84
C PHE A 414 -7.77 12.98 -12.87
N THR A 415 -8.74 12.83 -11.96
CA THR A 415 -9.84 11.85 -12.02
C THR A 415 -11.04 12.62 -12.45
N ALA A 416 -11.73 12.10 -13.47
CA ALA A 416 -13.06 12.56 -13.82
C ALA A 416 -14.09 11.53 -13.34
N GLU A 417 -15.06 11.99 -12.56
CA GLU A 417 -16.29 11.28 -12.28
C GLU A 417 -17.42 11.89 -13.11
N ILE A 418 -18.04 11.08 -13.96
CA ILE A 418 -19.13 11.48 -14.85
C ILE A 418 -20.41 10.83 -14.38
N THR A 419 -21.30 11.63 -13.81
CA THR A 419 -22.63 11.21 -13.40
C THR A 419 -23.63 11.45 -14.53
N LEU A 420 -24.13 10.35 -15.09
CA LEU A 420 -25.14 10.29 -16.13
C LEU A 420 -26.50 10.03 -15.52
N THR A 421 -27.50 10.89 -15.76
CA THR A 421 -28.86 10.76 -15.22
C THR A 421 -29.87 10.59 -16.34
N ASN A 422 -30.55 9.44 -16.39
CA ASN A 422 -31.62 9.18 -17.34
C ASN A 422 -32.90 9.90 -16.88
N THR A 423 -33.27 10.96 -17.59
CA THR A 423 -34.47 11.78 -17.36
C THR A 423 -35.68 11.31 -18.19
N GLY A 424 -35.54 10.21 -18.93
CA GLY A 424 -36.59 9.57 -19.72
C GLY A 424 -37.42 8.57 -18.92
N SER A 425 -38.57 8.19 -19.48
CA SER A 425 -39.51 7.25 -18.86
C SER A 425 -39.21 5.75 -19.12
N GLU A 426 -38.14 5.45 -19.86
CA GLU A 426 -37.70 4.10 -20.21
C GLU A 426 -36.22 3.92 -19.81
N ALA A 427 -35.76 2.67 -19.68
CA ALA A 427 -34.34 2.39 -19.47
C ALA A 427 -33.51 2.84 -20.68
N LEU A 428 -32.31 3.36 -20.41
CA LEU A 428 -31.37 3.81 -21.42
C LEU A 428 -30.22 2.79 -21.50
N ASP A 429 -30.21 2.01 -22.57
CA ASP A 429 -29.14 1.08 -22.92
C ASP A 429 -28.25 1.69 -24.01
N ASP A 430 -26.99 1.27 -24.08
CA ASP A 430 -26.03 1.66 -25.14
C ASP A 430 -25.77 3.17 -25.25
N TRP A 431 -25.79 3.89 -24.12
CA TRP A 431 -25.50 5.33 -24.11
C TRP A 431 -24.07 5.60 -24.58
N SER A 432 -23.91 6.72 -25.28
CA SER A 432 -22.59 7.24 -25.67
C SER A 432 -22.46 8.73 -25.37
N LEU A 433 -21.29 9.11 -24.86
CA LEU A 433 -20.90 10.48 -24.54
C LEU A 433 -19.67 10.87 -25.36
N SER A 434 -19.78 11.94 -26.16
CA SER A 434 -18.65 12.49 -26.92
C SER A 434 -18.30 13.90 -26.48
N PHE A 435 -17.00 14.17 -26.31
CA PHE A 435 -16.45 15.50 -26.01
C PHE A 435 -15.05 15.69 -26.59
N ILE A 436 -14.57 16.94 -26.61
CA ILE A 436 -13.21 17.29 -27.03
C ILE A 436 -12.44 17.76 -25.80
N SER A 437 -11.23 17.26 -25.64
CA SER A 437 -10.36 17.58 -24.51
C SER A 437 -8.92 17.76 -25.00
N PRO A 438 -8.16 18.73 -24.43
CA PRO A 438 -6.73 18.82 -24.68
C PRO A 438 -5.96 17.76 -23.87
N HIS A 439 -6.61 17.16 -22.87
CA HIS A 439 -6.04 16.19 -21.95
C HIS A 439 -5.88 14.80 -22.56
N ARG A 440 -4.99 13.98 -21.98
CA ARG A 440 -4.81 12.58 -22.37
C ARG A 440 -5.56 11.68 -21.42
N ILE A 441 -6.68 11.12 -21.86
CA ILE A 441 -7.47 10.18 -21.05
C ILE A 441 -6.85 8.78 -21.17
N ALA A 442 -6.73 8.08 -20.04
CA ALA A 442 -6.31 6.68 -19.99
C ALA A 442 -7.34 5.78 -20.67
N ASN A 443 -6.91 4.63 -21.21
CA ASN A 443 -7.84 3.72 -21.89
C ASN A 443 -8.68 2.91 -20.88
N GLU A 444 -8.22 2.84 -19.63
CA GLU A 444 -8.78 2.08 -18.53
C GLU A 444 -9.80 2.91 -17.72
N ALA A 445 -10.93 3.24 -18.34
CA ALA A 445 -12.08 3.83 -17.65
C ALA A 445 -12.88 2.75 -16.89
N TRP A 446 -13.58 3.16 -15.82
CA TRP A 446 -14.49 2.29 -15.08
C TRP A 446 -15.95 2.60 -15.43
N GLY A 447 -16.73 1.54 -15.69
CA GLY A 447 -18.13 1.63 -16.12
C GLY A 447 -18.31 2.13 -17.56
N ALA A 448 -17.22 2.39 -18.29
CA ALA A 448 -17.24 2.83 -19.68
C ALA A 448 -16.01 2.33 -20.43
N THR A 449 -16.11 2.22 -21.76
CA THR A 449 -14.97 2.12 -22.67
C THR A 449 -14.67 3.49 -23.26
N VAL A 450 -13.37 3.79 -23.49
CA VAL A 450 -12.92 5.06 -24.08
C VAL A 450 -12.36 4.80 -25.47
N SER A 451 -12.81 5.56 -26.45
CA SER A 451 -12.14 5.66 -27.75
C SER A 451 -11.64 7.09 -27.98
N ARG A 452 -10.51 7.19 -28.70
CA ARG A 452 -9.79 8.46 -28.92
C ARG A 452 -9.52 8.69 -30.40
N GLU A 453 -9.85 9.88 -30.87
CA GLU A 453 -9.49 10.41 -32.19
C GLU A 453 -8.67 11.69 -32.02
N ALA A 454 -7.48 11.78 -32.63
CA ALA A 454 -6.68 13.01 -32.61
C ALA A 454 -7.23 14.03 -33.62
N LEU A 455 -7.46 15.27 -33.20
CA LEU A 455 -8.05 16.32 -34.05
C LEU A 455 -7.01 17.28 -34.65
N GLY A 456 -5.79 17.32 -34.09
CA GLY A 456 -4.77 18.32 -34.41
C GLY A 456 -4.54 19.26 -33.22
N ASP A 457 -3.44 20.02 -33.24
CA ASP A 457 -3.13 21.09 -32.26
C ASP A 457 -3.16 20.68 -30.77
N GLY A 458 -2.96 19.39 -30.46
CA GLY A 458 -2.94 18.86 -29.10
C GLY A 458 -4.31 18.44 -28.54
N GLU A 459 -5.37 18.50 -29.36
CA GLU A 459 -6.73 18.15 -28.97
C GLU A 459 -7.16 16.75 -29.43
N TYR A 460 -8.06 16.15 -28.65
CA TYR A 460 -8.58 14.80 -28.85
C TYR A 460 -10.10 14.80 -28.72
N ARG A 461 -10.77 14.12 -29.64
CA ARG A 461 -12.16 13.71 -29.46
C ARG A 461 -12.16 12.39 -28.70
N TYR A 462 -12.88 12.37 -27.59
CA TYR A 462 -13.15 11.17 -26.81
C TYR A 462 -14.60 10.77 -26.96
N VAL A 463 -14.82 9.46 -27.11
CA VAL A 463 -16.15 8.86 -27.04
C VAL A 463 -16.14 7.81 -25.95
N LEU A 464 -16.99 8.01 -24.95
CA LEU A 464 -17.26 7.07 -23.87
C LEU A 464 -18.53 6.30 -24.17
N THR A 465 -18.49 4.98 -24.03
CA THR A 465 -19.65 4.10 -24.19
C THR A 465 -19.77 3.19 -22.98
N GLY A 466 -20.98 3.03 -22.43
CA GLY A 466 -21.20 2.23 -21.24
C GLY A 466 -20.68 0.80 -21.38
N ASP A 467 -20.00 0.30 -20.34
CA ASP A 467 -19.43 -1.06 -20.30
C ASP A 467 -19.63 -1.70 -18.92
N ALA A 468 -19.67 -3.02 -18.89
CA ALA A 468 -19.92 -3.81 -17.68
C ALA A 468 -21.16 -3.33 -16.88
N TRP A 469 -20.97 -2.89 -15.63
CA TRP A 469 -22.05 -2.39 -14.77
C TRP A 469 -22.60 -1.02 -15.22
N GLY A 470 -21.87 -0.31 -16.09
CA GLY A 470 -22.29 0.97 -16.62
C GLY A 470 -23.05 0.90 -17.95
N SER A 471 -23.43 -0.28 -18.45
CA SER A 471 -24.06 -0.42 -19.77
C SER A 471 -25.53 0.03 -19.85
N SER A 472 -26.22 0.19 -18.72
CA SER A 472 -27.65 0.51 -18.67
C SER A 472 -27.98 1.45 -17.51
N ILE A 473 -28.86 2.43 -17.77
CA ILE A 473 -29.35 3.39 -16.77
C ILE A 473 -30.87 3.29 -16.72
N GLY A 474 -31.41 2.82 -15.59
CA GLY A 474 -32.85 2.75 -15.37
C GLY A 474 -33.53 4.12 -15.51
N SER A 475 -34.82 4.12 -15.84
CA SER A 475 -35.61 5.36 -15.91
C SER A 475 -35.51 6.14 -14.58
N GLN A 476 -35.23 7.44 -14.67
CA GLN A 476 -35.04 8.33 -13.52
C GLN A 476 -33.89 7.93 -12.58
N GLN A 477 -32.94 7.11 -13.03
CA GLN A 477 -31.76 6.72 -12.26
C GLN A 477 -30.50 7.46 -12.74
N SER A 478 -29.49 7.47 -11.88
CA SER A 478 -28.16 7.99 -12.18
C SER A 478 -27.12 6.87 -12.12
N LEU A 479 -26.10 7.00 -12.96
CA LEU A 479 -24.94 6.14 -13.05
C LEU A 479 -23.69 7.02 -13.05
N THR A 480 -22.72 6.72 -12.20
CA THR A 480 -21.42 7.43 -12.20
C THR A 480 -20.38 6.51 -12.80
N VAL A 481 -19.74 6.94 -13.89
CA VAL A 481 -18.58 6.29 -14.52
C VAL A 481 -17.37 7.22 -14.38
N GLY A 482 -16.17 6.76 -14.68
CA GLY A 482 -15.03 7.67 -14.60
C GLY A 482 -13.77 7.15 -15.25
N PHE A 483 -12.76 8.02 -15.24
CA PHE A 483 -11.46 7.74 -15.82
C PHE A 483 -10.39 8.65 -15.21
N ASN A 484 -9.15 8.20 -15.33
CA ASN A 484 -7.99 9.04 -15.09
C ASN A 484 -7.53 9.72 -16.39
N GLY A 485 -6.97 10.92 -16.28
CA GLY A 485 -6.33 11.62 -17.38
C GLY A 485 -5.05 12.32 -16.98
N LEU A 486 -4.16 12.54 -17.95
CA LEU A 486 -3.01 13.44 -17.84
C LEU A 486 -3.37 14.81 -18.37
N GLN A 487 -2.87 15.83 -17.69
CA GLN A 487 -3.07 17.22 -18.05
C GLN A 487 -2.37 17.54 -19.37
N GLY A 488 -3.13 17.75 -20.45
CA GLY A 488 -2.60 18.29 -21.71
C GLY A 488 -2.49 19.81 -21.73
N MET A 489 -3.21 20.47 -20.83
CA MET A 489 -3.01 21.85 -20.42
C MET A 489 -2.99 21.90 -18.89
N ASP A 490 -2.28 22.89 -18.33
CA ASP A 490 -2.13 23.06 -16.89
C ASP A 490 -3.49 23.37 -16.22
N LEU A 491 -3.92 22.49 -15.34
CA LEU A 491 -5.11 22.63 -14.47
C LEU A 491 -4.72 22.95 -13.03
N GLY A 492 -3.41 23.03 -12.72
CA GLY A 492 -2.88 23.15 -11.37
C GLY A 492 -2.48 21.82 -10.74
N VAL A 493 -1.94 21.91 -9.52
CA VAL A 493 -1.37 20.78 -8.77
C VAL A 493 -2.38 20.07 -7.87
N SER A 494 -3.50 20.72 -7.59
CA SER A 494 -4.65 20.19 -6.85
C SER A 494 -5.90 21.05 -7.13
N GLY A 495 -7.08 20.49 -6.94
CA GLY A 495 -8.34 21.23 -7.07
C GLY A 495 -9.50 20.36 -7.53
N ALA A 496 -10.70 20.94 -7.65
CA ALA A 496 -11.85 20.23 -8.20
C ALA A 496 -11.78 20.24 -9.73
N LEU A 497 -11.96 19.08 -10.35
CA LEU A 497 -12.21 18.97 -11.78
C LEU A 497 -13.66 19.35 -12.05
N SER A 498 -13.86 20.16 -13.08
CA SER A 498 -15.15 20.54 -13.62
C SER A 498 -15.24 20.24 -15.11
N LEU A 499 -16.45 20.35 -15.66
CA LEU A 499 -16.72 20.26 -17.09
C LEU A 499 -15.81 21.20 -17.91
N ASP A 500 -15.69 22.45 -17.45
CA ASP A 500 -14.94 23.51 -18.15
C ASP A 500 -13.43 23.26 -18.16
N THR A 501 -12.92 22.62 -17.11
CA THR A 501 -11.50 22.24 -17.02
C THR A 501 -11.19 20.94 -17.77
N LEU A 502 -12.18 20.08 -17.98
CA LEU A 502 -11.99 18.82 -18.69
C LEU A 502 -12.07 18.98 -20.22
N MET A 503 -12.84 19.95 -20.71
CA MET A 503 -13.17 20.11 -22.14
C MET A 503 -12.57 21.38 -22.75
N VAL A 504 -12.43 21.38 -24.09
CA VAL A 504 -12.04 22.61 -24.82
C VAL A 504 -13.26 23.50 -25.03
N GLY A 505 -13.37 24.64 -24.33
CA GLY A 505 -14.37 25.69 -24.62
C GLY A 505 -15.82 25.18 -24.75
N ASP A 506 -16.62 25.77 -25.66
CA ASP A 506 -18.02 25.38 -25.94
C ASP A 506 -18.15 24.02 -26.69
N SER A 507 -17.24 23.06 -26.44
CA SER A 507 -17.34 21.72 -27.02
C SER A 507 -18.69 21.10 -26.67
N LEU A 508 -19.49 20.81 -27.69
CA LEU A 508 -20.82 20.24 -27.52
C LEU A 508 -20.71 18.82 -26.99
N LEU A 509 -21.16 18.64 -25.75
CA LEU A 509 -21.45 17.33 -25.19
C LEU A 509 -22.50 16.65 -26.06
N THR A 510 -22.09 15.65 -26.83
CA THR A 510 -23.02 14.92 -27.70
C THR A 510 -23.40 13.62 -27.01
N LEU A 511 -24.71 13.45 -26.77
CA LEU A 511 -25.31 12.28 -26.16
C LEU A 511 -26.15 11.57 -27.21
N THR A 512 -25.98 10.26 -27.34
CA THR A 512 -26.78 9.41 -28.23
C THR A 512 -27.25 8.16 -27.52
#